data_AF-A0A7X9XCX6-F1
#
_entry.id   AF-A0A7X9XCX6-F1
#
_cell.length_a   1.000
_cell.length_b   1.000
_cell.length_c   1.000
_cell.angle_alpha   90.00
_cell.angle_beta   90.00
_cell.angle_gamma   90.00
#
_symmetry.space_group_name_H-M   'P 1'
#
loop_
_entity.id
_entity.type
_entity.pdbx_description
1 polymer ?
#
loop_
_entity_poly.entity_id
_entity_poly.type
_entity_poly.pdbx_seq_one_letter_code
_entity_poly.pdbx_strand_id
1 'polypeptide(L)'
;MRIITPFTVFVILSIFAMGFHLSPLVAGTETETVISTKNNTPEEVVLKINKRLRDNHQRHLHCVYKNGDILIENKTEVLYTVTYNKDYKYSTGFDRHHNLKYLYITHGTKIVEYHQFVK
;
A
#
# COMPACT_ATOMS: atom_id res chain seq x y z
N MET A 1 34.26 -10.71 -46.51
CA MET A 1 33.53 -9.71 -45.69
C MET A 1 32.05 -9.91 -45.89
N ARG A 2 31.30 -10.33 -44.85
CA ARG A 2 29.84 -10.55 -44.95
C ARG A 2 29.13 -9.20 -44.85
N ILE A 3 28.45 -8.83 -45.93
CA ILE A 3 27.65 -7.61 -46.05
C ILE A 3 26.35 -7.84 -45.29
N ILE A 4 26.18 -7.12 -44.17
CA ILE A 4 24.95 -7.12 -43.38
C ILE A 4 23.96 -6.22 -44.13
N THR A 5 22.98 -6.84 -44.78
CA THR A 5 21.91 -6.16 -45.51
C THR A 5 21.02 -5.33 -44.57
N PRO A 6 20.51 -4.16 -44.98
CA PRO A 6 19.76 -3.22 -44.12
C PRO A 6 18.47 -3.81 -43.52
N PHE A 7 17.97 -4.92 -44.07
CA PHE A 7 16.79 -5.63 -43.57
C PHE A 7 17.02 -6.28 -42.19
N THR A 8 18.24 -6.72 -41.87
CA THR A 8 18.51 -7.35 -40.55
C THR A 8 18.57 -6.33 -39.42
N VAL A 9 18.88 -5.06 -39.70
CA VAL A 9 18.86 -3.98 -38.70
C VAL A 9 17.42 -3.61 -38.33
N PHE A 10 16.51 -3.62 -39.32
CA PHE A 10 15.10 -3.25 -39.10
C PHE A 10 14.35 -4.26 -38.21
N VAL A 11 14.65 -5.55 -38.34
CA VAL A 11 14.01 -6.61 -37.53
C VAL A 11 14.46 -6.53 -36.07
N ILE A 12 15.72 -6.21 -35.80
CA ILE A 12 16.22 -6.07 -34.41
C ILE A 12 15.60 -4.85 -33.72
N LEU A 13 15.47 -3.71 -34.42
CA LEU A 13 14.82 -2.52 -33.85
C LEU A 13 13.32 -2.74 -33.54
N SER A 14 12.63 -3.53 -34.36
CA SER A 14 11.20 -3.82 -34.18
C SER A 14 10.91 -4.64 -32.92
N ILE A 15 11.82 -5.55 -32.55
CA ILE A 15 11.72 -6.35 -31.32
C ILE A 15 11.92 -5.46 -30.08
N PHE A 16 12.83 -4.47 -30.14
CA PHE A 16 13.00 -3.50 -29.05
C PHE A 16 11.79 -2.58 -28.86
N ALA A 17 11.12 -2.17 -29.94
CA ALA A 17 9.94 -1.31 -29.86
C ALA A 17 8.71 -2.03 -29.27
N MET A 18 8.52 -3.33 -29.57
CA MET A 18 7.44 -4.12 -28.95
C MET A 18 7.70 -4.48 -27.49
N GLY A 19 8.97 -4.52 -27.06
CA GLY A 19 9.33 -4.68 -25.64
C GLY A 19 8.97 -3.47 -24.77
N PHE A 20 8.89 -2.27 -25.36
CA PHE A 20 8.59 -1.03 -24.63
C PHE A 20 7.10 -0.68 -24.54
N HIS A 21 6.21 -1.41 -25.23
CA HIS A 21 4.76 -1.21 -25.16
C HIS A 21 4.04 -2.12 -24.14
N LEU A 22 4.79 -2.88 -23.34
CA LEU A 22 4.29 -3.63 -22.18
C LEU A 22 4.86 -3.09 -20.86
N SER A 23 5.17 -1.80 -20.81
CA SER A 23 5.16 -1.10 -19.52
C SER A 23 3.71 -0.75 -19.22
N PRO A 24 2.99 -1.44 -18.31
CA PRO A 24 1.91 -0.75 -17.65
C PRO A 24 2.56 0.48 -17.03
N LEU A 25 1.93 1.64 -17.20
CA LEU A 25 2.26 2.84 -16.43
C LEU A 25 2.60 2.39 -15.01
N VAL A 26 3.87 2.56 -14.61
CA VAL A 26 4.32 2.37 -13.24
C VAL A 26 3.66 3.48 -12.43
N ALA A 27 2.39 3.29 -12.14
CA ALA A 27 1.68 3.93 -11.06
C ALA A 27 2.25 3.28 -9.80
N GLY A 28 3.33 3.87 -9.28
CA GLY A 28 3.86 3.67 -7.93
C GLY A 28 3.62 2.27 -7.37
N THR A 29 4.27 1.25 -7.92
CA THR A 29 4.35 -0.05 -7.26
C THR A 29 5.31 0.14 -6.08
N GLU A 30 4.79 0.70 -4.99
CA GLU A 30 5.34 0.45 -3.67
C GLU A 30 5.50 -1.07 -3.59
N THR A 31 6.76 -1.49 -3.50
CA THR A 31 7.17 -2.86 -3.24
C THR A 31 6.14 -3.58 -2.39
N GLU A 32 5.33 -4.44 -3.01
CA GLU A 32 4.59 -5.48 -2.31
C GLU A 32 5.67 -6.40 -1.73
N THR A 33 6.17 -5.99 -0.58
CA THR A 33 6.82 -6.89 0.35
C THR A 33 5.83 -8.02 0.56
N VAL A 34 6.23 -9.23 0.20
CA VAL A 34 5.55 -10.46 0.57
C VAL A 34 5.57 -10.48 2.10
N ILE A 35 4.56 -9.89 2.74
CA ILE A 35 4.43 -9.86 4.19
C ILE A 35 3.98 -11.26 4.60
N SER A 36 4.99 -12.04 4.96
CA SER A 36 4.89 -13.22 5.81
C SER A 36 3.85 -12.96 6.92
N THR A 37 2.73 -13.68 6.90
CA THR A 37 1.68 -13.69 7.94
C THR A 37 2.17 -14.34 9.23
N LYS A 38 3.46 -14.19 9.57
CA LYS A 38 4.09 -15.01 10.60
C LYS A 38 3.93 -14.44 12.00
N ASN A 39 3.54 -13.18 12.15
CA ASN A 39 2.95 -12.58 13.34
C ASN A 39 2.10 -11.40 12.86
N ASN A 40 0.89 -11.25 13.39
CA ASN A 40 0.02 -10.11 13.12
C ASN A 40 -0.43 -9.55 14.46
N THR A 41 0.50 -9.37 15.41
CA THR A 41 0.13 -8.91 16.76
C THR A 41 -0.42 -7.49 16.69
N PRO A 42 -1.27 -7.07 17.65
CA PRO A 42 -1.79 -5.70 17.63
C PRO A 42 -0.66 -4.66 17.66
N GLU A 43 0.46 -4.95 18.32
CA GLU A 43 1.63 -4.07 18.36
C GLU A 43 2.28 -3.91 16.97
N GLU A 44 2.38 -4.99 16.20
CA GLU A 44 2.92 -4.94 14.83
C GLU A 44 2.00 -4.16 13.90
N VAL A 45 0.68 -4.35 14.04
CA VAL A 45 -0.33 -3.56 13.30
C VAL A 45 -0.18 -2.08 13.62
N VAL A 46 -0.13 -1.73 14.90
CA VAL A 46 0.06 -0.35 15.38
C VAL A 46 1.37 0.23 14.86
N LEU A 47 2.48 -0.52 14.95
CA LEU A 47 3.79 -0.08 14.48
C LEU A 47 3.77 0.19 12.97
N LYS A 48 3.18 -0.71 12.18
CA LYS A 48 3.09 -0.58 10.73
C LYS A 48 2.25 0.60 10.31
N ILE A 49 1.07 0.79 10.91
CA ILE A 49 0.19 1.92 10.60
C ILE A 49 0.88 3.23 10.99
N ASN A 50 1.45 3.32 12.20
CA ASN A 50 2.18 4.51 12.64
C ASN A 50 3.38 4.83 11.74
N LYS A 51 4.10 3.82 11.25
CA LYS A 51 5.17 4.03 10.29
C LYS A 51 4.63 4.67 9.02
N ARG A 52 3.56 4.14 8.42
CA ARG A 52 2.96 4.72 7.20
C ARG A 52 2.42 6.13 7.42
N LEU A 53 1.84 6.43 8.59
CA LEU A 53 1.42 7.78 8.94
C LEU A 53 2.62 8.75 8.96
N ARG A 54 3.74 8.34 9.57
CA ARG A 54 4.98 9.15 9.59
C ARG A 54 5.57 9.34 8.19
N ASP A 55 5.61 8.28 7.40
CA ASP A 55 6.15 8.28 6.03
C ASP A 55 5.33 9.20 5.10
N ASN A 56 4.04 9.41 5.41
CA ASN A 56 3.14 10.33 4.71
C ASN A 56 2.97 11.69 5.42
N HIS A 57 3.89 12.07 6.31
CA HIS A 57 3.88 13.35 7.03
C HIS A 57 2.65 13.59 7.94
N GLN A 58 1.83 12.57 8.21
CA GLN A 58 0.66 12.62 9.09
C GLN A 58 1.03 12.42 10.56
N ARG A 59 2.03 13.15 11.07
CA ARG A 59 2.55 12.99 12.46
C ARG A 59 1.57 13.41 13.55
N HIS A 60 0.51 14.12 13.19
CA HIS A 60 -0.56 14.53 14.09
C HIS A 60 -1.56 13.40 14.35
N LEU A 61 -1.51 12.33 13.55
CA LEU A 61 -2.28 11.11 13.71
C LEU A 61 -1.44 10.02 14.36
N HIS A 62 -2.07 9.24 15.22
CA HIS A 62 -1.48 8.10 15.90
C HIS A 62 -2.41 6.90 15.83
N CYS A 63 -1.82 5.75 15.53
CA CYS A 63 -2.46 4.47 15.74
C CYS A 63 -2.09 3.95 17.13
N VAL A 64 -3.07 3.44 17.88
CA VAL A 64 -2.84 2.84 19.21
C VAL A 64 -3.67 1.57 19.35
N TYR A 65 -3.24 0.68 20.24
CA TYR A 65 -4.01 -0.48 20.66
C TYR A 65 -4.43 -0.29 22.11
N LYS A 66 -5.74 -0.22 22.38
CA LYS A 66 -6.30 -0.03 23.73
C LYS A 66 -7.55 -0.89 23.86
N ASN A 67 -7.70 -1.61 24.97
CA ASN A 67 -8.90 -2.40 25.30
C ASN A 67 -9.34 -3.43 24.25
N GLY A 68 -8.43 -3.95 23.42
CA GLY A 68 -8.79 -4.88 22.34
C GLY A 68 -9.10 -4.23 21.00
N ASP A 69 -9.04 -2.90 20.92
CA ASP A 69 -9.33 -2.16 19.70
C ASP A 69 -8.07 -1.48 19.13
N ILE A 70 -8.00 -1.39 17.80
CA ILE A 70 -7.07 -0.54 17.06
C ILE A 70 -7.76 0.80 16.83
N LEU A 71 -7.15 1.88 17.32
CA LEU A 71 -7.70 3.22 17.22
C LEU A 71 -6.78 4.10 16.38
N ILE A 72 -7.37 4.96 15.54
CA ILE A 72 -6.72 6.10 14.92
C ILE A 72 -7.18 7.34 15.67
N GLU A 73 -6.26 8.02 16.34
CA GLU A 73 -6.52 9.20 17.15
C GLU A 73 -5.62 10.36 16.74
N ASN A 74 -6.06 11.58 17.03
CA ASN A 74 -5.22 12.77 17.03
C ASN A 74 -5.11 13.29 18.48
N LYS A 75 -4.59 14.51 18.69
CA LYS A 75 -4.44 15.08 20.04
C LYS A 75 -5.77 15.35 20.76
N THR A 76 -6.87 15.51 20.03
CA THR A 76 -8.15 16.00 20.56
C THR A 76 -9.26 14.96 20.53
N GLU A 77 -9.20 13.98 19.64
CA GLU A 77 -10.28 13.02 19.40
C GLU A 77 -9.79 11.69 18.84
N VAL A 78 -10.63 10.67 19.01
CA VAL A 78 -10.52 9.39 18.31
C VAL A 78 -11.29 9.52 16.99
N LEU A 79 -10.59 9.35 15.87
CA LEU A 79 -11.16 9.47 14.53
C LEU A 79 -11.81 8.17 14.07
N TYR A 80 -11.24 7.03 14.46
CA TYR A 80 -11.76 5.72 14.12
C TYR A 80 -11.32 4.67 15.14
N THR A 81 -12.18 3.68 15.38
CA THR A 81 -11.90 2.54 16.26
C THR A 81 -12.39 1.27 15.60
N VAL A 82 -11.63 0.19 15.73
CA VAL A 82 -12.04 -1.13 15.26
C VAL A 82 -11.48 -2.23 16.15
N THR A 83 -12.30 -3.24 16.41
CA THR A 83 -11.88 -4.39 17.21
C THR A 83 -10.80 -5.18 16.51
N TYR A 84 -9.69 -5.41 17.22
CA TYR A 84 -8.59 -6.19 16.73
C TYR A 84 -8.99 -7.66 16.60
N ASN A 85 -8.76 -8.18 15.41
CA ASN A 85 -8.79 -9.59 15.07
C ASN A 85 -7.46 -9.98 14.41
N LYS A 86 -6.85 -11.03 14.94
CA LYS A 86 -5.57 -11.60 14.49
C LYS A 86 -5.61 -12.12 13.04
N ASP A 87 -6.79 -12.54 12.58
CA ASP A 87 -6.97 -13.13 11.25
C ASP A 87 -7.14 -12.05 10.17
N TYR A 88 -7.28 -10.78 10.58
CA TYR A 88 -7.52 -9.66 9.68
C TYR A 88 -6.25 -8.89 9.34
N LYS A 89 -6.16 -8.41 8.10
CA LYS A 89 -5.12 -7.51 7.65
C LYS A 89 -5.64 -6.07 7.69
N TYR A 90 -4.90 -5.20 8.35
CA TYR A 90 -5.19 -3.77 8.44
C TYR A 90 -4.28 -3.03 7.47
N SER A 91 -4.86 -2.20 6.62
CA SER A 91 -4.10 -1.45 5.63
C SER A 91 -4.66 -0.06 5.45
N THR A 92 -3.78 0.93 5.54
CA THR A 92 -4.08 2.32 5.26
C THR A 92 -3.86 2.64 3.79
N GLY A 93 -4.46 3.72 3.31
CA GLY A 93 -3.92 4.40 2.15
C GLY A 93 -4.27 5.87 2.14
N PHE A 94 -3.54 6.54 1.25
CA PHE A 94 -3.34 7.97 1.30
C PHE A 94 -3.74 8.59 -0.03
N ASP A 95 -4.20 9.83 0.00
CA ASP A 95 -4.50 10.59 -1.21
C ASP A 95 -3.22 11.14 -1.86
N ARG A 96 -3.39 11.90 -2.95
CA ARG A 96 -2.28 12.56 -3.67
C ARG A 96 -1.58 13.65 -2.86
N HIS A 97 -2.17 14.07 -1.74
CA HIS A 97 -1.64 15.07 -0.82
C HIS A 97 -1.06 14.40 0.44
N HIS A 98 -0.87 13.08 0.42
CA HIS A 98 -0.37 12.29 1.55
C HIS A 98 -1.27 12.32 2.79
N ASN A 99 -2.54 12.71 2.64
CA ASN A 99 -3.51 12.63 3.74
C ASN A 99 -4.06 11.22 3.86
N LEU A 100 -4.27 10.76 5.09
CA LEU A 100 -4.92 9.48 5.34
C LEU A 100 -6.32 9.52 4.72
N LYS A 101 -6.56 8.71 3.69
CA LYS A 101 -7.83 8.67 2.97
C LYS A 101 -8.70 7.52 3.44
N TYR A 102 -8.10 6.35 3.64
CA TYR A 102 -8.82 5.14 4.00
C TYR A 102 -8.05 4.22 4.94
N LEU A 103 -8.80 3.46 5.72
CA LEU A 103 -8.35 2.25 6.41
C LEU A 103 -9.29 1.12 5.99
N TYR A 104 -8.74 0.06 5.41
CA TYR A 104 -9.49 -1.14 5.06
C TYR A 104 -8.97 -2.35 5.83
N ILE A 105 -9.91 -3.21 6.17
CA ILE A 105 -9.69 -4.42 6.96
C ILE A 105 -10.13 -5.59 6.10
N THR A 106 -9.20 -6.50 5.82
CA THR A 106 -9.47 -7.67 4.97
C THR A 106 -9.27 -8.98 5.71
N HIS A 107 -10.09 -9.96 5.35
CA HIS A 107 -9.91 -11.36 5.75
C HIS A 107 -9.74 -12.18 4.47
N GLY A 108 -8.52 -12.63 4.20
CA GLY A 108 -8.16 -13.18 2.90
C GLY A 108 -8.27 -12.12 1.79
N THR A 109 -9.14 -12.37 0.81
CA THR A 109 -9.41 -11.45 -0.31
C THR A 109 -10.63 -10.56 -0.09
N LYS A 110 -11.41 -10.78 0.98
CA LYS A 110 -12.65 -10.06 1.25
C LYS A 110 -12.38 -8.83 2.12
N ILE A 111 -12.91 -7.68 1.73
CA ILE A 111 -13.00 -6.50 2.59
C ILE A 111 -14.12 -6.76 3.62
N VAL A 112 -13.75 -6.76 4.88
CA VAL A 112 -14.66 -6.94 6.02
C VAL A 112 -15.15 -5.59 6.51
N GLU A 113 -14.26 -4.60 6.52
CA GLU A 113 -14.58 -3.24 6.95
C GLU A 113 -13.77 -2.22 6.17
N TYR A 114 -14.35 -1.04 5.98
CA TYR A 114 -13.76 0.07 5.28
C TYR A 114 -14.20 1.38 5.93
N HIS A 115 -13.22 2.23 6.23
CA HIS A 115 -13.46 3.57 6.72
C HIS A 115 -12.76 4.59 5.81
N GLN A 116 -13.50 5.64 5.42
CA GLN A 116 -13.00 6.75 4.63
C GLN A 116 -12.92 8.01 5.49
N PHE A 117 -11.73 8.55 5.66
CA PHE A 117 -11.48 9.76 6.47
C PHE A 117 -11.70 11.05 5.67
N VAL A 118 -11.40 11.03 4.37
CA VAL A 118 -11.50 12.19 3.48
C VAL A 118 -12.26 11.78 2.22
N LYS A 119 -13.28 12.57 1.85
CA LYS A 119 -14.11 12.33 0.66
C LYS A 119 -13.32 12.54 -0.63
#